data_AF-A0A953C1J7-F1
#
_entry.id   AF-A0A953C1J7-F1
#
_cell.length_a   1.000
_cell.length_b   1.000
_cell.length_c   1.000
_cell.angle_alpha   90.00
_cell.angle_beta   90.00
_cell.angle_gamma   90.00
#
_symmetry.space_group_name_H-M   'P 1'
#
loop_
_entity.id
_entity.type
_entity.pdbx_description
1 polymer ?
#
loop_
_entity_poly.entity_id
_entity_poly.type
_entity_poly.pdbx_seq_one_letter_code
_entity_poly.pdbx_strand_id
1 'polypeptide(L)'
;MQKGLIALAGALLLLAACGAREPHAYPESAKARFEASCPRESAVCTCTWENLTRTLTYEEYDAALSRFRETGLMDPRVTRARTRCLERHPS
;
A
#
# COMPACT_ATOMS: atom_id res chain seq x y z
N MET A 1 -4.80 13.58 56.09
CA MET A 1 -5.45 12.74 55.06
C MET A 1 -6.23 13.65 54.14
N GLN A 2 -5.65 14.00 52.98
CA GLN A 2 -6.26 14.90 52.01
C GLN A 2 -6.32 14.16 50.68
N LYS A 3 -7.54 13.80 50.28
CA LYS A 3 -7.86 13.07 49.06
C LYS A 3 -7.69 14.04 47.88
N GLY A 4 -6.70 13.80 47.02
CA GLY A 4 -6.55 14.46 45.72
C GLY A 4 -6.87 13.46 44.62
N LEU A 5 -8.14 13.43 44.19
CA LEU A 5 -8.55 12.76 42.96
C LEU A 5 -8.05 13.61 41.79
N ILE A 6 -6.95 13.19 41.15
CA ILE A 6 -6.55 13.74 39.86
C ILE A 6 -7.40 13.03 38.81
N ALA A 7 -8.36 13.80 38.31
CA ALA A 7 -9.19 13.46 37.19
C ALA A 7 -8.43 13.60 35.86
N LEU A 8 -8.79 12.73 34.92
CA LEU A 8 -8.95 12.99 33.49
C LEU A 8 -7.72 13.37 32.64
N ALA A 9 -7.67 12.70 31.49
CA ALA A 9 -7.14 13.15 30.20
C ALA A 9 -5.80 12.56 29.75
N GLY A 10 -5.86 11.31 29.28
CA GLY A 10 -4.95 10.77 28.27
C GLY A 10 -5.75 10.31 27.06
N ALA A 11 -6.44 11.24 26.42
CA ALA A 11 -7.31 11.01 25.28
C ALA A 11 -6.53 10.52 24.05
N LEU A 12 -6.98 9.38 23.51
CA LEU A 12 -7.39 9.22 22.11
C LEU A 12 -6.54 9.92 21.04
N LEU A 13 -5.53 9.23 20.52
CA LEU A 13 -5.00 9.46 19.17
C LEU A 13 -4.63 8.13 18.50
N LEU A 14 -5.56 7.17 18.46
CA LEU A 14 -5.57 6.22 17.36
C LEU A 14 -6.50 6.81 16.30
N LEU A 15 -5.94 7.73 15.53
CA LEU A 15 -6.51 8.15 14.26
C LEU A 15 -6.83 6.89 13.48
N ALA A 16 -8.12 6.56 13.45
CA ALA A 16 -8.66 5.63 12.49
C ALA A 16 -8.17 6.09 11.12
N ALA A 17 -7.24 5.33 10.55
CA ALA A 17 -7.05 5.32 9.11
C ALA A 17 -8.36 4.77 8.53
N CYS A 18 -9.37 5.64 8.43
CA CYS A 18 -10.64 5.41 7.76
C CYS A 18 -10.38 5.44 6.26
N GLY A 19 -9.64 4.46 5.79
CA GLY A 19 -9.59 4.00 4.41
C GLY A 19 -9.56 2.49 4.53
N ALA A 20 -10.40 1.78 3.78
CA ALA A 20 -10.46 0.32 3.80
C ALA A 20 -9.04 -0.23 3.80
N ARG A 21 -8.61 -0.80 4.94
CA ARG A 21 -7.24 -1.30 5.11
C ARG A 21 -7.05 -2.35 4.03
N GLU A 22 -5.98 -2.21 3.25
CA GLU A 22 -5.68 -3.16 2.17
C GLU A 22 -5.73 -4.58 2.75
N PRO A 23 -6.34 -5.55 2.05
CA PRO A 23 -6.55 -6.90 2.60
C PRO A 23 -5.24 -7.57 3.04
N HIS A 24 -4.13 -7.17 2.43
CA HIS A 24 -2.78 -7.60 2.77
C HIS A 24 -2.02 -6.41 3.37
N ALA A 25 -1.40 -6.61 4.53
CA ALA A 25 -0.55 -5.58 5.13
C ALA A 25 0.77 -5.50 4.36
N TYR A 26 1.12 -4.30 3.88
CA TYR A 26 2.40 -4.01 3.26
C TYR A 26 3.25 -3.13 4.18
N PRO A 27 4.58 -3.32 4.24
CA PRO A 27 5.44 -2.40 4.95
C PRO A 27 5.48 -1.05 4.20
N GLU A 28 5.54 0.06 4.94
CA GLU A 28 5.64 1.40 4.35
C GLU A 28 6.84 1.55 3.41
N SER A 29 7.93 0.82 3.66
CA SER A 29 9.09 0.79 2.77
C SER A 29 8.79 0.21 1.39
N ALA A 30 7.84 -0.73 1.27
CA ALA A 30 7.43 -1.27 -0.03
C ALA A 30 6.66 -0.21 -0.83
N LYS A 31 5.77 0.53 -0.16
CA LYS A 31 5.03 1.65 -0.76
C LYS A 31 5.97 2.76 -1.24
N ALA A 32 6.91 3.18 -0.38
CA ALA A 32 7.91 4.18 -0.75
C ALA A 32 8.76 3.76 -1.96
N ARG A 33 9.14 2.47 -2.04
CA ARG A 33 9.91 1.95 -3.19
C ARG A 33 9.07 1.93 -4.47
N PHE A 34 7.80 1.55 -4.39
CA PHE A 34 6.90 1.63 -5.53
C PHE A 34 6.77 3.07 -6.03
N GLU A 35 6.52 4.00 -5.10
CA GLU A 35 6.29 5.42 -5.38
C GLU A 35 7.53 6.13 -5.95
N ALA A 36 8.74 5.64 -5.66
CA ALA A 36 9.97 6.12 -6.28
C ALA A 36 9.97 5.97 -7.82
N SER A 37 9.17 5.03 -8.35
CA SER A 37 9.01 4.80 -9.80
C SER A 37 7.62 5.16 -10.33
N CYS A 38 6.65 5.33 -9.44
CA CYS A 38 5.25 5.55 -9.77
C CYS A 38 4.65 6.57 -8.80
N PRO A 39 4.81 7.88 -9.08
CA PRO A 39 4.46 8.95 -8.13
C PRO A 39 2.98 8.97 -7.76
N ARG A 40 2.67 9.34 -6.51
CA ARG A 40 1.29 9.36 -5.97
C ARG A 40 0.35 10.31 -6.71
N GLU A 41 0.93 11.34 -7.33
CA GLU A 41 0.21 12.34 -8.15
C GLU A 41 -0.41 11.70 -9.39
N SER A 42 0.08 10.52 -9.82
CA SER A 42 -0.51 9.76 -10.91
C SER A 42 -1.68 8.91 -10.42
N ALA A 43 -2.87 9.16 -10.97
CA ALA A 43 -4.05 8.33 -10.73
C ALA A 43 -3.83 6.86 -11.12
N VAL A 44 -3.06 6.60 -12.19
CA VAL A 44 -2.67 5.24 -12.59
C VAL A 44 -1.82 4.57 -11.52
N CYS A 45 -0.87 5.29 -10.92
CA CYS A 45 0.02 4.75 -9.90
C CYS A 45 -0.73 4.42 -8.60
N THR A 46 -1.56 5.34 -8.13
CA THR A 46 -2.42 5.11 -6.96
C THR A 46 -3.35 3.91 -7.19
N CYS A 47 -4.03 3.85 -8.34
CA CYS A 47 -4.85 2.71 -8.73
C CYS A 47 -4.04 1.40 -8.77
N THR A 48 -2.81 1.45 -9.32
CA THR A 48 -1.98 0.24 -9.48
C THR A 48 -1.57 -0.30 -8.11
N TRP A 49 -1.08 0.55 -7.21
CA TRP A 49 -0.74 0.17 -5.84
C TRP A 49 -1.92 -0.51 -5.15
N GLU A 50 -3.08 0.14 -5.19
CA GLU A 50 -4.33 -0.34 -4.63
C GLU A 50 -4.83 -1.69 -5.20
N ASN A 51 -4.49 -2.00 -6.45
CA ASN A 51 -4.82 -3.30 -7.05
C ASN A 51 -3.81 -4.37 -6.65
N LEU A 52 -2.52 -4.02 -6.55
CA LEU A 52 -1.47 -4.94 -6.13
C LEU A 52 -1.72 -5.46 -4.72
N THR A 53 -1.96 -4.55 -3.78
CA THR A 53 -2.13 -4.84 -2.34
C THR A 53 -3.44 -5.56 -2.01
N ARG A 54 -4.41 -5.54 -2.93
CA ARG A 54 -5.64 -6.36 -2.88
C ARG A 54 -5.48 -7.73 -3.53
N THR A 55 -4.47 -7.92 -4.38
CA THR A 55 -4.30 -9.14 -5.20
C THR A 55 -3.18 -10.04 -4.69
N LEU A 56 -2.14 -9.46 -4.09
CA LEU A 56 -0.91 -10.13 -3.70
C LEU A 56 -0.61 -9.86 -2.23
N THR A 57 -0.12 -10.88 -1.51
CA THR A 57 0.58 -10.63 -0.24
C THR A 57 1.88 -9.86 -0.50
N TYR A 58 2.44 -9.26 0.55
CA TYR A 58 3.74 -8.61 0.44
C TYR A 58 4.82 -9.60 -0.01
N GLU A 59 4.81 -10.82 0.52
CA GLU A 59 5.75 -11.88 0.15
C GLU A 59 5.63 -12.27 -1.33
N GLU A 60 4.41 -12.37 -1.85
CA GLU A 60 4.20 -12.66 -3.27
C GLU A 60 4.69 -11.51 -4.18
N TYR A 61 4.44 -10.26 -3.76
CA TYR A 61 4.92 -9.09 -4.48
C TYR A 61 6.45 -9.01 -4.47
N ASP A 62 7.08 -9.22 -3.31
CA ASP A 62 8.53 -9.19 -3.17
C ASP A 62 9.20 -10.34 -3.95
N ALA A 63 8.61 -11.53 -3.94
CA ALA A 63 9.04 -12.66 -4.76
C ALA A 63 8.90 -12.36 -6.26
N ALA A 64 7.81 -11.70 -6.68
CA ALA A 64 7.62 -11.29 -8.07
C ALA A 64 8.69 -10.26 -8.51
N LEU A 65 9.03 -9.29 -7.65
CA LEU A 65 10.09 -8.34 -7.91
C LEU A 65 11.47 -9.01 -7.98
N SER A 66 11.74 -9.95 -7.08
CA SER A 66 12.99 -10.71 -7.06
C SER A 66 13.15 -11.51 -8.35
N ARG A 67 12.11 -12.24 -8.76
CA ARG A 67 12.11 -12.97 -10.05
C ARG A 67 12.30 -12.04 -11.25
N PHE A 68 11.69 -10.86 -11.24
CA PHE A 68 11.90 -9.89 -12.31
C PHE A 68 13.37 -9.44 -12.40
N ARG A 69 14.04 -9.22 -11.26
CA ARG A 69 15.47 -8.87 -11.24
C ARG A 69 16.36 -10.01 -11.72
N GLU A 70 16.00 -11.26 -11.41
CA GLU A 70 16.78 -12.44 -11.79
C GLU A 70 16.59 -12.84 -13.25
N THR A 71 15.36 -12.74 -13.76
CA THR A 71 14.96 -13.33 -15.05
C THR A 71 14.50 -12.32 -16.08
N GLY A 72 14.26 -11.07 -15.69
CA GLY A 72 13.64 -10.04 -16.53
C GLY A 72 12.14 -10.22 -16.76
N LEU A 73 11.50 -11.25 -16.17
CA LEU A 73 10.08 -11.55 -16.39
C LEU A 73 9.23 -11.08 -15.22
N MET A 74 8.31 -10.14 -15.48
CA MET A 74 7.36 -9.61 -14.50
C MET A 74 6.21 -10.60 -14.26
N ASP A 75 5.74 -10.72 -13.02
CA ASP A 75 4.56 -11.52 -12.69
C ASP A 75 3.32 -10.97 -13.46
N PRO A 76 2.58 -11.81 -14.20
CA PRO A 76 1.43 -11.38 -14.97
C PRO A 76 0.34 -10.66 -14.14
N ARG A 77 0.22 -10.96 -12.84
CA ARG A 77 -0.69 -10.27 -11.92
C ARG A 77 -0.30 -8.81 -11.74
N VAL A 78 1.00 -8.52 -11.63
CA VAL A 78 1.53 -7.15 -11.53
C VAL A 78 1.26 -6.38 -12.81
N THR A 79 1.55 -6.99 -13.97
CA THR A 79 1.26 -6.39 -15.27
C THR A 79 -0.22 -6.09 -15.43
N ARG A 80 -1.11 -7.05 -15.11
CA ARG A 80 -2.57 -6.86 -15.19
C ARG A 80 -3.08 -5.76 -14.25
N ALA A 81 -2.53 -5.63 -13.05
CA ALA A 81 -2.89 -4.54 -12.13
C ALA A 81 -2.66 -3.17 -12.78
N ARG A 82 -1.49 -3.00 -13.41
CA ARG A 82 -1.17 -1.76 -14.13
C ARG A 82 -2.03 -1.56 -15.37
N THR A 83 -2.21 -2.59 -16.21
CA THR A 83 -3.04 -2.50 -17.43
C THR A 83 -4.46 -2.02 -17.13
N ARG A 84 -5.11 -2.61 -16.12
CA ARG A 84 -6.46 -2.19 -15.72
C ARG A 84 -6.52 -0.71 -15.29
N CYS A 85 -5.46 -0.22 -14.66
CA CYS A 85 -5.41 1.18 -14.23
C CYS A 85 -5.13 2.13 -15.39
N LEU A 86 -4.32 1.74 -16.37
CA LEU A 86 -4.14 2.50 -17.61
C LEU A 86 -5.46 2.60 -18.39
N GLU A 87 -6.22 1.51 -18.49
CA GLU A 87 -7.53 1.49 -19.17
C GLU A 87 -8.56 2.39 -18.46
N ARG A 88 -8.52 2.46 -17.13
CA ARG A 88 -9.43 3.29 -16.32
C ARG A 88 -9.05 4.77 -16.28
N HIS A 89 -7.78 5.09 -16.51
CA HIS A 89 -7.26 6.44 -16.46
C HIS A 89 -6.52 6.77 -17.77
N PRO A 90 -7.26 6.85 -18.91
CA PRO A 90 -6.66 7.26 -20.17
C PRO A 90 -6.17 8.70 -20.08
N SER A 91 -4.95 8.93 -20.58
CA SER A 91 -4.28 10.23 -20.64
C SER A 91 -4.84 11.12 -21.75
#